data_AF-A0A537QX38-F1
#
_entry.id   AF-A0A537QX38-F1
#
_cell.length_a   1.000
_cell.length_b   1.000
_cell.length_c   1.000
_cell.angle_alpha   90.00
_cell.angle_beta   90.00
_cell.angle_gamma   90.00
#
_symmetry.space_group_name_H-M   'P 1'
#
loop_
_entity.id
_entity.type
_entity.pdbx_description
1 polymer ?
#
loop_
_entity_poly.entity_id
_entity_poly.type
_entity_poly.pdbx_seq_one_letter_code
_entity_poly.pdbx_strand_id
1 'polypeptide(L)'
;MADDPGTICFSVDVEWAHPAVLQDVRDLFDMHGVRATFFCTHAGIDVAPHERGLHPNYRRNGTTLKELGARIGPAAMAEIDEGDLYRHVLRTTLDFAPEAKGARSHSLFYDSLMIPLYGEFGLEYDSSYQLPLTPGLQPIWKEYDVLELPIYFADHYELKTGATGF
;
A
#
# COMPACT_ATOMS: atom_id res chain seq x y z
N MET A 1 18.23 -24.88 5.66
CA MET A 1 17.39 -23.70 5.38
C MET A 1 16.76 -23.99 4.04
N ALA A 2 15.44 -24.00 3.94
CA ALA A 2 14.77 -24.28 2.66
C ALA A 2 15.22 -23.20 1.65
N ASP A 3 15.56 -23.62 0.43
CA ASP A 3 15.97 -22.73 -0.65
C ASP A 3 14.91 -21.63 -0.82
N ASP A 4 15.28 -20.37 -0.56
CA ASP A 4 14.48 -19.24 -1.00
C ASP A 4 14.57 -19.19 -2.54
N PRO A 5 13.46 -19.39 -3.27
CA PRO A 5 13.48 -19.51 -4.72
C PRO A 5 13.87 -18.23 -5.46
N GLY A 6 14.13 -17.11 -4.77
CA GLY A 6 14.38 -15.82 -5.41
C GLY A 6 13.11 -15.30 -6.08
N THR A 7 11.97 -15.41 -5.38
CA THR A 7 10.68 -14.96 -5.91
C THR A 7 10.67 -13.45 -6.09
N ILE A 8 10.24 -12.99 -7.26
CA ILE A 8 10.04 -11.58 -7.57
C ILE A 8 8.54 -11.30 -7.51
N CYS A 9 8.13 -10.43 -6.59
CA CYS A 9 6.76 -9.94 -6.49
C CYS A 9 6.67 -8.54 -7.10
N PHE A 10 5.99 -8.43 -8.24
CA PHE A 10 5.68 -7.12 -8.81
C PHE A 10 4.52 -6.49 -8.06
N SER A 11 4.65 -5.19 -7.77
CA SER A 11 3.56 -4.41 -7.17
C SER A 11 3.51 -3.02 -7.77
N VAL A 12 2.31 -2.44 -7.77
CA VAL A 12 2.02 -1.13 -8.34
C VAL A 12 1.27 -0.31 -7.31
N ASP A 13 1.78 0.85 -6.97
CA ASP A 13 1.03 1.83 -6.19
C ASP A 13 0.17 2.63 -7.18
N VAL A 14 -1.15 2.52 -7.07
CA VAL A 14 -2.05 3.07 -8.10
C VAL A 14 -2.03 4.60 -8.15
N GLU A 15 -1.74 5.27 -7.03
CA GLU A 15 -1.45 6.72 -6.98
C GLU A 15 -2.45 7.62 -7.74
N TRP A 16 -3.75 7.31 -7.63
CA TRP A 16 -4.85 8.01 -8.33
C TRP A 16 -4.65 8.13 -9.85
N ALA A 17 -3.95 7.16 -10.45
CA ALA A 17 -3.71 7.12 -11.89
C ALA A 17 -5.01 7.09 -12.69
N HIS A 18 -4.97 7.70 -13.88
CA HIS A 18 -6.09 7.67 -14.81
C HIS A 18 -6.37 6.21 -15.26
N PRO A 19 -7.63 5.79 -15.47
CA PRO A 19 -7.97 4.42 -15.84
C PRO A 19 -7.21 3.88 -17.06
N ALA A 20 -6.96 4.73 -18.07
CA ALA A 20 -6.18 4.34 -19.25
C ALA A 20 -4.70 4.00 -18.94
N VAL A 21 -4.09 4.67 -17.96
CA VAL A 21 -2.71 4.37 -17.53
C VAL A 21 -2.70 3.06 -16.75
N LEU A 22 -3.68 2.87 -15.87
CA LEU A 22 -3.82 1.62 -15.13
C LEU A 22 -4.05 0.42 -16.06
N GLN A 23 -4.87 0.59 -17.10
CA GLN A 23 -5.11 -0.44 -18.11
C GLN A 23 -3.82 -0.81 -18.86
N ASP A 24 -3.03 0.18 -19.28
CA ASP A 24 -1.76 -0.05 -19.99
C ASP A 24 -0.78 -0.88 -19.15
N VAL A 25 -0.61 -0.54 -17.86
CA VAL A 25 0.26 -1.28 -16.94
C VAL A 25 -0.27 -2.70 -16.69
N ARG A 26 -1.58 -2.86 -16.53
CA ARG A 26 -2.22 -4.18 -16.39
C ARG A 26 -2.01 -5.04 -17.64
N ASP A 27 -2.25 -4.49 -18.82
CA ASP A 27 -2.11 -5.21 -20.10
C ASP A 27 -0.68 -5.69 -20.29
N LEU A 28 0.32 -4.93 -19.82
CA LEU A 28 1.72 -5.34 -19.85
C LEU A 28 1.95 -6.61 -18.98
N PHE A 29 1.41 -6.65 -17.77
CA PHE A 29 1.51 -7.86 -16.94
C PHE A 29 0.78 -9.06 -17.55
N ASP A 30 -0.43 -8.84 -18.06
CA ASP A 30 -1.25 -9.88 -18.71
C ASP A 30 -0.54 -10.46 -19.94
N MET A 31 0.05 -9.61 -20.78
CA MET A 31 0.81 -10.00 -21.97
C MET A 31 1.99 -10.92 -21.64
N HIS A 32 2.62 -10.71 -20.48
CA HIS A 32 3.73 -11.51 -20.02
C HIS A 32 3.33 -12.67 -19.10
N GLY A 33 2.03 -12.83 -18.80
CA GLY A 33 1.53 -13.88 -17.90
C GLY A 33 2.04 -13.73 -16.46
N VAL A 34 2.38 -12.50 -16.04
CA VAL A 34 2.94 -12.20 -14.71
C VAL A 34 1.84 -11.72 -13.77
N ARG A 35 1.84 -12.22 -12.54
CA ARG A 35 0.92 -11.79 -11.48
C ARG A 35 1.54 -10.63 -10.72
N ALA A 36 0.69 -9.72 -10.23
CA ALA A 36 1.11 -8.51 -9.54
C ALA A 36 0.07 -8.12 -8.47
N THR A 37 0.47 -7.24 -7.57
CA THR A 37 -0.39 -6.64 -6.54
C THR A 37 -0.54 -5.14 -6.80
N PHE A 38 -1.78 -4.66 -6.91
CA PHE A 38 -2.08 -3.24 -7.10
C PHE A 38 -2.60 -2.65 -5.78
N PHE A 39 -1.83 -1.73 -5.19
CA PHE A 39 -2.22 -1.01 -3.99
C PHE A 39 -3.19 0.11 -4.36
N CYS A 40 -4.45 -0.07 -4.00
CA CYS A 40 -5.60 0.71 -4.44
C CYS A 40 -5.78 2.00 -3.64
N THR A 41 -5.96 3.12 -4.35
CA THR A 41 -6.10 4.47 -3.79
C THR A 41 -7.52 5.04 -3.84
N HIS A 42 -8.39 4.45 -4.65
CA HIS A 42 -9.75 4.93 -4.92
C HIS A 42 -10.67 3.81 -5.42
N ALA A 43 -11.98 4.06 -5.43
CA ALA A 43 -12.98 3.11 -5.90
C ALA A 43 -12.91 2.89 -7.43
N GLY A 44 -13.38 1.72 -7.90
CA GLY A 44 -13.49 1.42 -9.33
C GLY A 44 -12.23 0.85 -9.99
N ILE A 45 -11.21 0.54 -9.19
CA ILE A 45 -9.98 -0.13 -9.66
C ILE A 45 -10.31 -1.60 -9.98
N ASP A 46 -10.35 -1.93 -11.28
CA ASP A 46 -10.50 -3.29 -11.80
C ASP A 46 -9.20 -3.78 -12.44
N VAL A 47 -8.50 -4.63 -11.69
CA VAL A 47 -7.24 -5.24 -12.10
C VAL A 47 -7.33 -6.76 -12.14
N ALA A 48 -8.53 -7.35 -12.22
CA ALA A 48 -8.64 -8.80 -12.27
C ALA A 48 -7.82 -9.37 -13.46
N PRO A 49 -7.03 -10.45 -13.27
CA PRO A 49 -7.07 -11.31 -12.10
C PRO A 49 -6.20 -10.84 -10.93
N HIS A 50 -5.37 -9.80 -11.06
CA HIS A 50 -4.33 -9.34 -10.10
C HIS A 50 -4.86 -9.11 -8.68
N GLU A 51 -3.96 -9.18 -7.70
CA GLU A 51 -4.31 -8.88 -6.31
C GLU A 51 -4.56 -7.38 -6.14
N ARG A 52 -5.55 -7.03 -5.30
CA ARG A 52 -5.77 -5.67 -4.82
C ARG A 52 -5.34 -5.57 -3.36
N GLY A 53 -4.37 -4.71 -3.09
CA GLY A 53 -3.97 -4.30 -1.75
C GLY A 53 -4.50 -2.90 -1.42
N LEU A 54 -4.36 -2.45 -0.17
CA LEU A 54 -4.75 -1.10 0.24
C LEU A 54 -3.58 -0.11 0.08
N HIS A 55 -3.84 1.08 -0.46
CA HIS A 55 -2.89 2.20 -0.48
C HIS A 55 -3.38 3.41 0.33
N PRO A 56 -3.48 3.28 1.67
CA PRO A 56 -4.06 4.33 2.50
C PRO A 56 -3.18 5.58 2.52
N ASN A 57 -3.82 6.75 2.45
CA ASN A 57 -3.17 8.05 2.55
C ASN A 57 -3.50 8.75 3.88
N TYR A 58 -2.55 8.71 4.81
CA TYR A 58 -2.67 9.31 6.14
C TYR A 58 -2.28 10.80 6.19
N ARG A 59 -1.92 11.42 5.06
CA ARG A 59 -1.56 12.84 5.01
C ARG A 59 -2.79 13.70 5.27
N ARG A 60 -2.70 14.65 6.22
CA ARG A 60 -3.81 15.58 6.54
C ARG A 60 -4.33 16.40 5.36
N ASN A 61 -3.52 16.60 4.31
CA ASN A 61 -3.93 17.28 3.08
C ASN A 61 -4.49 16.33 2.00
N GLY A 62 -4.55 15.03 2.26
CA GLY A 62 -5.16 14.03 1.38
C GLY A 62 -6.69 14.12 1.37
N THR A 63 -7.30 13.60 0.31
CA THR A 63 -8.75 13.70 0.06
C THR A 63 -9.57 13.13 1.21
N THR A 64 -9.28 11.91 1.67
CA THR A 64 -10.00 11.25 2.77
C THR A 64 -10.06 12.09 4.04
N LEU A 65 -8.93 12.65 4.47
CA LEU A 65 -8.89 13.45 5.71
C LEU A 65 -9.46 14.86 5.54
N LYS A 66 -9.37 15.44 4.33
CA LYS A 66 -10.07 16.70 4.01
C LYS A 66 -11.59 16.52 4.05
N GLU A 67 -12.11 15.43 3.49
CA GLU A 67 -13.53 15.11 3.51
C GLU A 67 -14.02 14.83 4.93
N LEU A 68 -13.24 14.07 5.72
CA LEU A 68 -13.53 13.89 7.14
C LEU A 68 -13.61 15.24 7.87
N GLY A 69 -12.60 16.10 7.71
CA GLY A 69 -12.54 17.41 8.35
C GLY A 69 -13.68 18.34 7.93
N ALA A 70 -14.08 18.33 6.66
CA ALA A 70 -15.24 19.06 6.17
C ALA A 70 -16.55 18.57 6.80
N ARG A 71 -16.65 17.26 7.07
CA ARG A 71 -17.83 16.63 7.68
C ARG A 71 -17.95 16.89 9.18
N ILE A 72 -16.85 16.78 9.93
CA ILE A 72 -16.87 16.89 11.40
C ILE A 72 -16.55 18.30 11.92
N GLY A 73 -16.04 19.18 11.04
CA GLY A 73 -15.63 20.54 11.39
C GLY A 73 -14.22 20.63 12.00
N PRO A 74 -13.61 21.83 11.99
CA PRO A 74 -12.21 22.01 12.36
C PRO A 74 -11.93 21.75 13.86
N ALA A 75 -12.88 22.03 14.76
CA ALA A 75 -12.70 21.80 16.19
C ALA A 75 -12.60 20.29 16.49
N ALA A 76 -13.56 19.49 16.02
CA ALA A 76 -13.52 18.04 16.20
C ALA A 76 -12.32 17.40 15.48
N MET A 77 -11.93 17.91 14.32
CA MET A 77 -10.73 17.43 13.60
C MET A 77 -9.42 17.75 14.34
N ALA A 78 -9.39 18.79 15.18
CA ALA A 78 -8.23 19.13 16.00
C ALA A 78 -8.11 18.21 17.23
N GLU A 79 -9.23 17.66 17.71
CA GLU A 79 -9.31 16.80 18.90
C GLU A 79 -9.34 15.30 18.57
N ILE A 80 -9.43 14.91 17.30
CA ILE A 80 -9.49 13.51 16.88
C ILE A 80 -8.20 12.77 17.27
N ASP A 81 -8.36 11.60 17.88
CA ASP A 81 -7.27 10.68 18.18
C ASP A 81 -6.63 10.13 16.90
N GLU A 82 -5.32 9.88 16.93
CA GLU A 82 -4.58 9.38 15.77
C GLU A 82 -5.03 7.97 15.38
N GLY A 83 -5.33 7.11 16.35
CA GLY A 83 -5.87 5.77 16.09
C GLY A 83 -7.22 5.83 15.38
N ASP A 84 -8.11 6.72 15.81
CA ASP A 84 -9.41 6.92 15.15
C ASP A 84 -9.27 7.49 13.73
N LEU A 85 -8.30 8.38 13.53
CA LEU A 85 -7.96 8.89 12.20
C LEU A 85 -7.45 7.76 11.29
N TYR A 86 -6.56 6.90 11.79
CA TYR A 86 -6.03 5.76 11.03
C TYR A 86 -7.13 4.74 10.71
N ARG A 87 -8.01 4.42 11.68
CA ARG A 87 -9.18 3.56 11.44
C ARG A 87 -10.10 4.14 10.38
N HIS A 88 -10.31 5.46 10.36
CA HIS A 88 -11.13 6.10 9.34
C HIS A 88 -10.50 5.96 7.95
N VAL A 89 -9.20 6.20 7.82
CA VAL A 89 -8.48 6.05 6.55
C VAL A 89 -8.51 4.60 6.09
N LEU A 90 -8.13 3.64 6.95
CA LEU A 90 -8.13 2.21 6.63
C LEU A 90 -9.50 1.72 6.20
N ARG A 91 -10.57 2.05 6.94
CA ARG A 91 -11.93 1.68 6.56
C ARG A 91 -12.32 2.23 5.20
N THR A 92 -12.03 3.50 4.96
CA THR A 92 -12.34 4.14 3.67
C THR A 92 -11.59 3.48 2.51
N THR A 93 -10.32 3.13 2.71
CA THR A 93 -9.52 2.45 1.67
C THR A 93 -9.98 0.99 1.47
N LEU A 94 -10.34 0.29 2.55
CA LEU A 94 -10.86 -1.07 2.48
C LEU A 94 -12.19 -1.14 1.70
N ASP A 95 -13.03 -0.12 1.78
CA ASP A 95 -14.26 -0.04 0.97
C ASP A 95 -13.98 -0.10 -0.55
N PHE A 96 -12.77 0.26 -1.00
CA PHE A 96 -12.37 0.16 -2.41
C PHE A 96 -11.97 -1.26 -2.82
N ALA A 97 -11.41 -2.02 -1.89
CA ALA A 97 -10.93 -3.40 -2.08
C ALA A 97 -11.22 -4.26 -0.84
N PRO A 98 -12.49 -4.67 -0.61
CA PRO A 98 -12.90 -5.36 0.61
C PRO A 98 -12.23 -6.72 0.83
N GLU A 99 -11.68 -7.32 -0.23
CA GLU A 99 -10.96 -8.59 -0.20
C GLU A 99 -9.45 -8.44 0.07
N ALA A 100 -8.94 -7.22 0.21
CA ALA A 100 -7.52 -6.96 0.38
C ALA A 100 -6.98 -7.60 1.67
N LYS A 101 -5.83 -8.26 1.54
CA LYS A 101 -5.08 -8.85 2.66
C LYS A 101 -3.83 -8.04 3.01
N GLY A 102 -3.47 -7.08 2.18
CA GLY A 102 -2.23 -6.33 2.32
C GLY A 102 -2.43 -4.84 2.27
N ALA A 103 -1.50 -4.12 2.89
CA ALA A 103 -1.40 -2.67 2.74
C ALA A 103 0.03 -2.25 2.39
N ARG A 104 0.12 -1.14 1.66
CA ARG A 104 1.31 -0.31 1.56
C ARG A 104 0.88 1.12 1.75
N SER A 105 1.40 1.81 2.76
CA SER A 105 1.00 3.18 3.02
C SER A 105 1.52 4.13 1.95
N HIS A 106 0.68 5.08 1.51
CA HIS A 106 1.13 6.17 0.67
C HIS A 106 2.27 6.95 1.33
N SER A 107 3.27 7.35 0.54
CA SER A 107 4.54 7.92 1.03
C SER A 107 5.36 7.02 1.96
N LEU A 108 5.09 5.71 1.99
CA LEU A 108 5.70 4.77 2.94
C LEU A 108 5.52 5.22 4.40
N PHE A 109 4.36 5.82 4.68
CA PHE A 109 4.02 6.29 6.02
C PHE A 109 4.01 5.12 7.00
N TYR A 110 4.64 5.30 8.15
CA TYR A 110 4.69 4.30 9.21
C TYR A 110 4.42 4.95 10.56
N ASP A 111 3.54 4.31 11.32
CA ASP A 111 3.33 4.52 12.73
C ASP A 111 3.08 3.16 13.39
N SER A 112 3.71 2.91 14.53
CA SER A 112 3.51 1.68 15.30
C SER A 112 2.05 1.43 15.70
N LEU A 113 1.24 2.49 15.86
CA LEU A 113 -0.19 2.37 16.15
C LEU A 113 -0.97 1.65 15.05
N MET A 114 -0.44 1.59 13.83
CA MET A 114 -1.12 0.97 12.69
C MET A 114 -1.09 -0.56 12.73
N ILE A 115 -0.06 -1.16 13.32
CA ILE A 115 0.13 -2.62 13.30
C ILE A 115 -1.02 -3.37 13.99
N PRO A 116 -1.47 -3.02 15.21
CA PRO A 116 -2.64 -3.67 15.78
C PRO A 116 -3.92 -3.40 14.98
N LEU A 117 -4.04 -2.24 14.32
CA LEU A 117 -5.19 -1.93 13.47
C LEU A 117 -5.27 -2.84 12.25
N TYR A 118 -4.14 -3.24 11.66
CA TYR A 118 -4.15 -4.16 10.53
C TYR A 118 -4.88 -5.47 10.86
N GLY A 119 -4.67 -6.02 12.06
CA GLY A 119 -5.43 -7.16 12.56
C GLY A 119 -6.93 -6.88 12.72
N GLU A 120 -7.32 -5.69 13.20
CA GLU A 120 -8.74 -5.28 13.30
C GLU A 120 -9.45 -5.26 11.93
N PHE A 121 -8.72 -4.98 10.86
CA PHE A 121 -9.22 -4.90 9.48
C PHE A 121 -8.97 -6.17 8.65
N GLY A 122 -8.43 -7.24 9.25
CA GLY A 122 -8.18 -8.50 8.55
C GLY A 122 -7.01 -8.48 7.57
N LEU A 123 -6.10 -7.50 7.70
CA LEU A 123 -4.88 -7.43 6.91
C LEU A 123 -3.82 -8.39 7.49
N GLU A 124 -3.18 -9.13 6.60
CA GLU A 124 -2.18 -10.17 6.89
C GLU A 124 -0.75 -9.69 6.64
N TYR A 125 -0.55 -8.66 5.80
CA TYR A 125 0.78 -8.14 5.48
C TYR A 125 0.85 -6.63 5.28
N ASP A 126 2.04 -6.08 5.52
CA ASP A 126 2.44 -4.70 5.24
C ASP A 126 3.61 -4.72 4.25
N SER A 127 3.68 -3.75 3.35
CA SER A 127 4.80 -3.61 2.41
C SER A 127 5.25 -2.17 2.34
N SER A 128 5.47 -1.55 3.50
CA SER A 128 5.78 -0.12 3.61
C SER A 128 7.26 0.16 3.89
N TYR A 129 8.07 -0.86 4.21
CA TYR A 129 9.50 -0.68 4.46
C TYR A 129 10.31 -0.79 3.18
N GLN A 130 10.88 0.33 2.74
CA GLN A 130 11.81 0.34 1.62
C GLN A 130 13.24 0.12 2.10
N LEU A 131 13.85 -0.97 1.60
CA LEU A 131 15.24 -1.37 1.88
C LEU A 131 15.97 -1.59 0.54
N PRO A 132 16.29 -0.50 -0.19
CA PRO A 132 16.73 -0.57 -1.57
C PRO A 132 17.97 -1.42 -1.74
N LEU A 133 17.93 -2.34 -2.70
CA LEU A 133 19.09 -3.13 -3.14
C LEU A 133 19.78 -3.94 -2.01
N THR A 134 19.04 -4.21 -0.92
CA THR A 134 19.57 -4.94 0.24
C THR A 134 19.73 -6.43 -0.11
N PRO A 135 20.94 -6.99 -0.09
CA PRO A 135 21.15 -8.39 -0.44
C PRO A 135 20.44 -9.34 0.55
N GLY A 136 19.82 -10.40 0.03
CA GLY A 136 19.17 -11.41 0.86
C GLY A 136 17.98 -10.88 1.67
N LEU A 137 17.30 -9.85 1.16
CA LEU A 137 16.09 -9.31 1.78
C LEU A 137 15.02 -10.40 1.88
N GLN A 138 14.42 -10.55 3.06
CA GLN A 138 13.40 -11.55 3.35
C GLN A 138 12.16 -10.88 3.96
N PRO A 139 10.97 -11.49 3.83
CA PRO A 139 9.84 -11.18 4.69
C PRO A 139 10.17 -11.29 6.18
N ILE A 140 9.61 -10.42 7.01
CA ILE A 140 9.86 -10.39 8.46
C ILE A 140 8.53 -10.30 9.19
N TRP A 141 8.32 -11.16 10.19
CA TRP A 141 7.16 -11.05 11.07
C TRP A 141 7.28 -9.82 11.97
N LYS A 142 6.25 -8.97 11.95
CA LYS A 142 6.05 -7.88 12.91
C LYS A 142 5.23 -8.39 14.09
N GLU A 143 4.92 -7.49 15.01
CA GLU A 143 3.93 -7.71 16.06
C GLU A 143 2.55 -8.03 15.44
N TYR A 144 1.66 -8.65 16.22
CA TYR A 144 0.28 -8.93 15.84
C TYR A 144 0.11 -9.79 14.58
N ASP A 145 1.05 -10.72 14.32
CA ASP A 145 1.03 -11.66 13.19
C ASP A 145 0.92 -10.98 11.81
N VAL A 146 1.42 -9.75 11.68
CA VAL A 146 1.53 -9.04 10.40
C VAL A 146 2.88 -9.37 9.75
N LEU A 147 2.85 -9.85 8.51
CA LEU A 147 4.08 -10.08 7.74
C LEU A 147 4.52 -8.78 7.06
N GLU A 148 5.72 -8.27 7.34
CA GLU A 148 6.34 -7.24 6.51
C GLU A 148 6.92 -7.90 5.25
N LEU A 149 6.59 -7.34 4.09
CA LEU A 149 7.19 -7.63 2.79
C LEU A 149 8.00 -6.42 2.33
N PRO A 150 9.30 -6.32 2.70
CA PRO A 150 10.09 -5.13 2.41
C PRO A 150 10.27 -4.89 0.91
N ILE A 151 10.28 -3.62 0.51
CA ILE A 151 10.46 -3.17 -0.86
C ILE A 151 11.96 -3.14 -1.18
N TYR A 152 12.39 -4.05 -2.06
CA TYR A 152 13.77 -4.10 -2.57
C TYR A 152 14.06 -3.01 -3.62
N PHE A 153 13.08 -2.69 -4.46
CA PHE A 153 13.21 -1.74 -5.58
C PHE A 153 11.91 -0.98 -5.81
N ALA A 154 12.03 0.31 -6.19
CA ALA A 154 10.93 1.14 -6.64
C ALA A 154 11.41 2.08 -7.75
N ASP A 155 10.58 2.31 -8.76
CA ASP A 155 10.87 3.19 -9.89
C ASP A 155 11.18 4.63 -9.44
N HIS A 156 10.43 5.17 -8.49
CA HIS A 156 10.64 6.49 -7.91
C HIS A 156 11.98 6.62 -7.18
N TYR A 157 12.48 5.53 -6.58
CA TYR A 157 13.83 5.50 -6.02
C TYR A 157 14.88 5.55 -7.12
N GLU A 158 14.70 4.79 -8.20
CA GLU A 158 15.63 4.81 -9.33
C GLU A 158 15.64 6.18 -10.02
N LEU A 159 14.48 6.76 -10.32
CA LEU A 159 14.37 8.09 -10.93
C LEU A 159 15.07 9.18 -10.11
N LYS A 160 15.13 9.02 -8.79
CA LYS A 160 15.80 9.96 -7.88
C LYS A 160 17.30 9.76 -7.77
N THR A 161 17.76 8.51 -7.86
CA THR A 161 19.12 8.14 -7.44
C THR A 161 20.00 7.66 -8.59
N GLY A 162 19.42 7.11 -9.66
CA GLY A 162 20.14 6.42 -10.73
C GLY A 162 20.99 5.27 -10.22
N ALA A 163 20.55 4.62 -9.13
CA ALA A 163 21.37 3.67 -8.39
C ALA A 163 21.68 2.40 -9.19
N THR A 164 20.80 2.01 -10.09
CA THR A 164 20.97 0.83 -10.93
C THR A 164 21.54 1.14 -12.32
N GLY A 165 21.38 2.38 -12.79
CA GLY A 165 21.91 2.84 -14.08
C GLY A 165 21.15 2.31 -15.29
N PHE A 166 19.88 1.94 -15.10
CA PHE A 166 18.94 1.66 -16.20
C PHE A 166 18.57 2.94 -16.98
#